data_AF-A0A2T3KJ17-F1
#
_entry.id   AF-A0A2T3KJ17-F1
#
_cell.length_a   1.000
_cell.length_b   1.000
_cell.length_c   1.000
_cell.angle_alpha   90.00
_cell.angle_beta   90.00
_cell.angle_gamma   90.00
#
_symmetry.space_group_name_H-M   'P 1'
#
loop_
_entity.id
_entity.type
_entity.pdbx_description
1 polymer ?
#
loop_
_entity_poly.entity_id
_entity_poly.type
_entity_poly.pdbx_seq_one_letter_code
_entity_poly.pdbx_strand_id
1 'polypeptide(L)'
;MELKIKNKREFDFYWYQLFSATGKNIPITPPNNFNRQSINLMKKKASELYNDIEREKLLFNSIKLDCENSLLSDNETLWFKQKNSRLIYWLWGHILPSQSIHILFVKFNMQCTNPPQFPDTNNSSFSNLFEKFDFNKSPYSENEKQEIILKYFDLAIAKKEDKISLINNMKSCWNYVKNFESFTWINNEDEQQIIWAIDYLLEYTNKNGQNIYIHQQIDFESNYYKFIFLFDIWSAHPDTKKFFIQSIKKAYSQKKFRDKQVGKKQCSFNLSQKSINQLALLAEFQGVPKNHILESLINNKILELGVK
;
A
#
# COMPACT_ATOMS: atom_id res chain seq x y z
N MET A 1 -18.08 -2.96 40.06
CA MET A 1 -16.74 -2.44 39.71
C MET A 1 -16.95 -1.21 38.85
N GLU A 2 -16.42 -0.04 39.22
CA GLU A 2 -16.60 1.16 38.41
C GLU A 2 -15.70 1.07 37.17
N LEU A 3 -16.30 0.95 35.98
CA LEU A 3 -15.57 0.90 34.72
C LEU A 3 -14.82 2.23 34.50
N LYS A 4 -13.51 2.23 34.71
CA LYS A 4 -12.63 3.38 34.50
C LYS A 4 -11.94 3.27 33.15
N ILE A 5 -12.49 3.97 32.16
CA ILE A 5 -11.89 4.14 30.83
C ILE A 5 -11.02 5.39 30.87
N LYS A 6 -9.76 5.31 30.45
CA LYS A 6 -8.76 6.38 30.64
C LYS A 6 -8.67 7.35 29.47
N ASN A 7 -8.91 6.87 28.25
CA ASN A 7 -8.73 7.65 27.03
C ASN A 7 -9.67 7.21 25.91
N LYS A 8 -9.67 7.97 24.80
CA LYS A 8 -10.52 7.72 23.63
C LYS A 8 -10.24 6.36 22.96
N ARG A 9 -9.00 5.88 22.91
CA ARG A 9 -8.65 4.59 22.29
C ARG A 9 -9.17 3.41 23.10
N GLU A 10 -9.07 3.48 24.43
CA GLU A 10 -9.72 2.51 25.31
C GLU A 10 -11.24 2.55 25.13
N PHE A 11 -11.85 3.74 25.08
CA PHE A 11 -13.30 3.85 24.83
C PHE A 11 -13.71 3.20 23.49
N ASP A 12 -12.97 3.46 22.43
CA ASP A 12 -13.23 2.89 21.11
C ASP A 12 -13.08 1.37 21.13
N PHE A 13 -12.06 0.84 21.83
CA PHE A 13 -11.90 -0.60 22.03
C PHE A 13 -13.15 -1.22 22.64
N TYR A 14 -13.65 -0.66 23.75
CA TYR A 14 -14.86 -1.16 24.40
C TYR A 14 -16.08 -1.08 23.48
N TRP A 15 -16.24 0.02 22.77
CA TRP A 15 -17.37 0.22 21.87
C TRP A 15 -17.41 -0.83 20.75
N TYR A 16 -16.28 -1.08 20.08
CA TYR A 16 -16.23 -2.06 18.99
C TYR A 16 -16.37 -3.51 19.51
N GLN A 17 -15.81 -3.84 20.67
CA GLN A 17 -16.05 -5.17 21.26
C GLN A 17 -17.52 -5.35 21.65
N LEU A 18 -18.16 -4.31 22.21
CA LEU A 18 -19.60 -4.34 22.50
C LEU A 18 -20.43 -4.45 21.21
N PHE A 19 -20.06 -3.73 20.15
CA PHE A 19 -20.69 -3.85 18.83
C PHE A 19 -20.67 -5.28 18.31
N SER A 20 -19.51 -5.94 18.39
CA SER A 20 -19.39 -7.34 18.00
C SER A 20 -20.16 -8.29 18.93
N ALA A 21 -20.04 -8.13 20.25
CA ALA A 21 -20.67 -9.01 21.24
C ALA A 21 -22.20 -8.96 21.21
N THR A 22 -22.75 -7.82 20.79
CA THR A 22 -24.19 -7.59 20.70
C THR A 22 -24.79 -8.00 19.36
N GLY A 23 -24.02 -8.62 18.45
CA GLY A 23 -24.52 -8.96 17.12
C GLY A 23 -24.82 -7.75 16.25
N LYS A 24 -24.03 -6.67 16.39
CA LYS A 24 -24.14 -5.41 15.63
C LYS A 24 -25.42 -4.60 15.91
N ASN A 25 -25.99 -4.74 17.11
CA ASN A 25 -27.22 -4.04 17.54
C ASN A 25 -26.99 -2.60 18.04
N ILE A 26 -25.74 -2.14 18.11
CA ILE A 26 -25.40 -0.74 18.41
C ILE A 26 -24.77 -0.08 17.18
N PRO A 27 -24.71 1.27 17.10
CA PRO A 27 -24.03 1.94 16.00
C PRO A 27 -22.57 1.49 15.87
N ILE A 28 -22.11 1.24 14.64
CA ILE A 28 -20.74 0.80 14.35
C ILE A 28 -19.69 1.83 14.81
N THR A 29 -19.92 3.11 14.53
CA THR A 29 -18.99 4.18 14.88
C THR A 29 -19.21 4.65 16.32
N PRO A 30 -18.16 4.66 17.17
CA PRO A 30 -18.26 5.23 18.51
C PRO A 30 -18.49 6.74 18.45
N PRO A 31 -19.13 7.33 19.48
CA PRO A 31 -19.23 8.78 19.62
C PRO A 31 -17.86 9.47 19.54
N ASN A 32 -17.72 10.51 18.70
CA ASN A 32 -16.44 11.22 18.49
C ASN A 32 -15.85 11.76 19.80
N ASN A 33 -16.69 12.32 20.67
CA ASN A 33 -16.25 12.90 21.94
C ASN A 33 -16.12 11.82 23.02
N PHE A 34 -14.95 11.74 23.64
CA PHE A 34 -14.73 10.96 24.85
C PHE A 34 -15.05 11.80 26.09
N ASN A 35 -16.19 11.53 26.73
CA ASN A 35 -16.64 12.22 27.94
C ASN A 35 -17.58 11.32 28.75
N ARG A 36 -18.04 11.81 29.90
CA ARG A 36 -18.95 11.06 30.79
C ARG A 36 -20.26 10.65 30.10
N GLN A 37 -20.78 11.47 29.19
CA GLN A 37 -22.03 11.18 28.49
C GLN A 37 -21.86 10.01 27.51
N SER A 38 -20.77 9.97 26.74
CA SER A 38 -20.52 8.87 25.80
C SER A 38 -20.23 7.54 26.51
N ILE A 39 -19.57 7.56 27.67
CA ILE A 39 -19.42 6.38 28.53
C ILE A 39 -20.78 5.89 29.05
N ASN A 40 -21.63 6.80 29.54
CA ASN A 40 -22.96 6.45 30.03
C ASN A 40 -23.86 5.91 28.91
N LEU A 41 -23.75 6.44 27.69
CA LEU A 41 -24.45 5.93 26.52
C LEU A 41 -24.05 4.48 26.21
N MET A 42 -22.75 4.17 26.22
CA MET A 42 -22.25 2.81 26.01
C MET A 42 -22.79 1.84 27.06
N LYS A 43 -22.75 2.22 28.34
CA LYS A 43 -23.32 1.42 29.44
C LYS A 43 -24.82 1.20 29.26
N LYS A 44 -25.57 2.26 28.98
CA LYS A 44 -27.01 2.18 28.71
C LYS A 44 -27.32 1.21 27.56
N LYS A 45 -26.54 1.26 26.48
CA LYS A 45 -26.70 0.34 25.34
C LYS A 45 -26.42 -1.10 25.71
N ALA A 46 -25.42 -1.35 26.55
CA ALA A 46 -25.17 -2.70 27.08
C ALA A 46 -26.34 -3.18 27.95
N SER A 47 -26.83 -2.36 28.89
CA SER A 47 -27.96 -2.72 29.77
C SER A 47 -29.28 -2.91 29.01
N GLU A 48 -29.52 -2.15 27.93
CA GLU A 48 -30.69 -2.33 27.06
C GLU A 48 -30.71 -3.69 26.35
N LEU A 49 -29.53 -4.27 26.10
CA LEU A 49 -29.38 -5.53 25.38
C LEU A 49 -29.25 -6.73 26.31
N TYR A 50 -28.56 -6.55 27.44
CA TYR A 50 -28.40 -7.55 28.48
C TYR A 50 -29.37 -7.22 29.62
N ASN A 51 -30.56 -7.83 29.59
CA ASN A 51 -31.56 -7.77 30.68
C ASN A 51 -31.09 -8.47 31.99
N ASP A 52 -29.79 -8.70 32.14
CA ASP A 52 -29.15 -9.42 33.23
C ASP A 52 -27.85 -8.70 33.62
N ILE A 53 -27.87 -8.12 34.82
CA ILE A 53 -26.79 -7.31 35.39
C ILE A 53 -25.50 -8.14 35.55
N GLU A 54 -25.59 -9.43 35.86
CA GLU A 54 -24.40 -10.28 36.04
C GLU A 54 -23.74 -10.58 34.70
N ARG A 55 -24.53 -10.85 33.65
CA ARG A 55 -24.01 -11.01 32.29
C ARG A 55 -23.35 -9.74 31.77
N GLU A 56 -23.96 -8.57 32.02
CA GLU A 56 -23.38 -7.28 31.66
C GLU A 56 -22.03 -7.06 32.35
N LYS A 57 -21.95 -7.33 33.67
CA LYS A 57 -20.69 -7.23 34.41
C LYS A 57 -19.62 -8.18 33.88
N LEU A 58 -19.97 -9.44 33.59
CA LEU A 58 -19.05 -10.43 33.04
C LEU A 58 -18.51 -9.98 31.68
N LEU A 59 -19.37 -9.47 30.80
CA LEU A 59 -18.96 -8.92 29.51
C LEU A 59 -17.97 -7.77 29.66
N PHE A 60 -18.29 -6.76 30.48
CA PHE A 60 -17.39 -5.63 30.67
C PHE A 60 -16.06 -6.03 31.34
N ASN A 61 -16.07 -7.00 32.25
CA ASN A 61 -14.84 -7.54 32.84
C ASN A 61 -13.99 -8.29 31.81
N SER A 62 -14.60 -9.06 30.91
CA SER A 62 -13.90 -9.73 29.80
C SER A 62 -13.29 -8.71 28.84
N ILE A 63 -14.08 -7.73 28.37
CA ILE A 63 -13.58 -6.67 27.48
C ILE A 63 -12.45 -5.88 28.16
N LYS A 64 -12.57 -5.62 29.46
CA LYS A 64 -11.52 -4.96 30.23
C LYS A 64 -10.23 -5.75 30.22
N LEU A 65 -10.29 -7.05 30.50
CA LEU A 65 -9.13 -7.92 30.50
C LEU A 65 -8.48 -7.97 29.10
N ASP A 66 -9.29 -8.08 28.05
CA ASP A 66 -8.79 -8.05 26.66
C ASP A 66 -8.12 -6.71 26.33
N CYS A 67 -8.72 -5.60 26.76
CA CYS A 67 -8.18 -4.26 26.57
C CYS A 67 -6.83 -4.10 27.28
N GLU A 68 -6.73 -4.52 28.56
CA GLU A 68 -5.51 -4.42 29.36
C GLU A 68 -4.38 -5.31 28.79
N ASN A 69 -4.73 -6.49 28.26
CA ASN A 69 -3.75 -7.45 27.73
C ASN A 69 -3.38 -7.23 26.26
N SER A 70 -4.21 -6.53 25.47
CA SER A 70 -4.06 -6.45 24.02
C SER A 70 -3.85 -5.04 23.48
N LEU A 71 -4.35 -3.98 24.14
CA LEU A 71 -4.31 -2.63 23.58
C LEU A 71 -2.86 -2.09 23.57
N LEU A 72 -2.43 -1.58 22.42
CA LEU A 72 -1.10 -1.02 22.24
C LEU A 72 -1.01 0.40 22.84
N SER A 73 0.14 0.72 23.44
CA SER A 73 0.42 2.08 23.91
C SER A 73 0.55 3.07 22.74
N ASP A 74 0.43 4.37 23.00
CA ASP A 74 0.59 5.37 21.94
C ASP A 74 1.96 5.30 21.27
N ASN A 75 3.03 5.07 22.04
CA ASN A 75 4.39 4.90 21.54
C ASN A 75 4.53 3.71 20.58
N GLU A 76 3.88 2.58 20.90
CA GLU A 76 3.90 1.38 20.06
C GLU A 76 3.16 1.60 18.73
N THR A 77 2.14 2.47 18.72
CA THR A 77 1.36 2.79 17.51
C THR A 77 1.93 3.92 16.64
N LEU A 78 2.97 4.64 17.10
CA LEU A 78 3.56 5.77 16.37
C LEU A 78 3.97 5.40 14.94
N TRP A 79 4.39 4.16 14.72
CA TRP A 79 4.81 3.69 13.40
C TRP A 79 3.66 3.71 12.38
N PHE A 80 2.44 3.37 12.79
CA PHE A 80 1.27 3.38 11.92
C PHE A 80 0.82 4.81 11.60
N LYS A 81 1.06 5.76 12.51
CA LYS A 81 0.64 7.16 12.41
C LYS A 81 1.57 8.02 11.53
N GLN A 82 2.63 7.44 10.95
CA GLN A 82 3.55 8.16 10.08
C GLN A 82 2.84 8.56 8.78
N LYS A 83 3.03 9.81 8.33
CA LYS A 83 2.59 10.27 7.01
C LYS A 83 3.51 9.70 5.93
N ASN A 84 3.25 8.46 5.52
CA ASN A 84 3.99 7.77 4.49
C ASN A 84 3.05 6.87 3.68
N SER A 85 2.62 7.34 2.52
CA SER A 85 1.68 6.64 1.63
C SER A 85 2.18 5.25 1.23
N ARG A 86 3.48 5.12 0.90
CA ARG A 86 4.08 3.82 0.54
C ARG A 86 3.98 2.81 1.69
N LEU A 87 4.25 3.24 2.92
CA LEU A 87 4.08 2.39 4.12
C LEU A 87 2.61 2.01 4.32
N ILE A 88 1.68 2.96 4.18
CA ILE A 88 0.24 2.71 4.34
C ILE A 88 -0.23 1.62 3.36
N TYR A 89 0.07 1.76 2.07
CA TYR A 89 -0.32 0.75 1.07
C TYR A 89 0.39 -0.58 1.30
N TRP A 90 1.68 -0.57 1.67
CA TRP A 90 2.40 -1.79 2.01
C TRP A 90 1.74 -2.55 3.17
N LEU A 91 1.43 -1.85 4.27
CA LEU A 91 0.70 -2.43 5.41
C LEU A 91 -0.67 -2.97 4.97
N TRP A 92 -1.40 -2.19 4.16
CA TRP A 92 -2.71 -2.59 3.65
C TRP A 92 -2.66 -3.91 2.85
N GLY A 93 -1.65 -4.08 1.98
CA GLY A 93 -1.45 -5.33 1.22
C GLY A 93 -1.07 -6.55 2.06
N HIS A 94 -0.66 -6.35 3.31
CA HIS A 94 -0.50 -7.44 4.26
C HIS A 94 -1.76 -7.68 5.08
N ILE A 95 -2.43 -6.61 5.54
CA ILE A 95 -3.58 -6.69 6.45
C ILE A 95 -4.84 -7.19 5.74
N LEU A 96 -5.17 -6.63 4.56
CA LEU A 96 -6.40 -6.96 3.85
C LEU A 96 -6.48 -8.46 3.46
N PRO A 97 -5.43 -9.08 2.91
CA PRO A 97 -5.45 -10.52 2.62
C PRO A 97 -5.41 -11.39 3.88
N SER A 98 -4.79 -10.92 4.97
CA SER A 98 -4.70 -11.70 6.21
C SER A 98 -6.02 -11.77 6.95
N GLN A 99 -6.84 -10.71 6.95
CA GLN A 99 -8.15 -10.59 7.60
C GLN A 99 -8.19 -10.80 9.12
N SER A 100 -7.24 -11.54 9.71
CA SER A 100 -7.09 -11.83 11.13
C SER A 100 -5.62 -11.67 11.53
N ILE A 101 -5.39 -11.28 12.79
CA ILE A 101 -4.02 -11.06 13.27
C ILE A 101 -3.19 -12.35 13.26
N HIS A 102 -3.82 -13.51 13.48
CA HIS A 102 -3.15 -14.82 13.45
C HIS A 102 -2.61 -15.17 12.06
N ILE A 103 -3.40 -14.95 11.00
CA ILE A 103 -2.91 -15.17 9.63
C ILE A 103 -1.77 -14.19 9.32
N LEU A 104 -1.83 -12.96 9.86
CA LEU A 104 -0.73 -12.00 9.75
C LEU A 104 0.54 -12.51 10.45
N PHE A 105 0.44 -13.05 11.67
CA PHE A 105 1.57 -13.69 12.36
C PHE A 105 2.20 -14.82 11.52
N VAL A 106 1.36 -15.72 10.99
CA VAL A 106 1.83 -16.84 10.15
C VAL A 106 2.55 -16.31 8.90
N LYS A 107 2.00 -15.28 8.24
CA LYS A 107 2.61 -14.65 7.05
C LYS A 107 4.00 -14.07 7.32
N PHE A 108 4.25 -13.63 8.55
CA PHE A 108 5.55 -13.12 9.00
C PHE A 108 6.41 -14.18 9.72
N ASN A 109 6.09 -15.48 9.54
CA ASN A 109 6.80 -16.62 10.13
C ASN A 109 6.90 -16.54 11.66
N MET A 110 5.85 -16.05 12.31
CA MET A 110 5.77 -15.94 13.77
C MET A 110 4.73 -16.90 14.32
N GLN A 111 5.03 -17.51 15.46
CA GLN A 111 4.07 -18.29 16.24
C GLN A 111 3.46 -17.39 17.32
N CYS A 112 2.13 -17.44 17.48
CA CYS A 112 1.47 -16.83 18.65
C CYS A 112 1.58 -17.78 19.84
N THR A 113 1.98 -17.29 21.02
CA THR A 113 2.03 -18.13 22.23
C THR A 113 0.64 -18.24 22.85
N ASN A 114 -0.20 -19.10 22.26
CA ASN A 114 -1.60 -19.37 22.63
C ASN A 114 -2.51 -18.11 22.65
N PRO A 115 -3.64 -18.08 21.94
CA PRO A 115 -4.67 -17.09 22.26
C PRO A 115 -5.06 -17.25 23.75
N PRO A 116 -5.47 -16.17 24.45
CA PRO A 116 -6.13 -16.34 25.75
C PRO A 116 -7.19 -17.42 25.59
N GLN A 117 -7.13 -18.45 26.43
CA GLN A 117 -8.03 -19.59 26.38
C GLN A 117 -9.47 -19.09 26.53
N PHE A 118 -10.18 -18.95 25.43
CA PHE A 118 -11.62 -18.83 25.45
C PHE A 118 -12.18 -20.23 25.72
N PRO A 119 -13.02 -20.42 26.76
CA PRO A 119 -13.70 -21.68 26.96
C PRO A 119 -14.66 -21.90 25.77
N ASP A 120 -14.42 -23.02 25.08
CA ASP A 120 -15.30 -23.73 24.16
C ASP A 120 -15.96 -22.95 23.01
N THR A 121 -15.55 -23.27 21.78
CA THR A 121 -16.48 -23.78 20.75
C THR A 121 -15.70 -24.38 19.59
N ASN A 122 -16.09 -25.59 19.23
CA ASN A 122 -15.50 -26.48 18.22
C ASN A 122 -15.59 -25.97 16.76
N ASN A 123 -14.93 -24.86 16.44
CA ASN A 123 -14.51 -24.45 15.09
C ASN A 123 -13.70 -23.15 15.24
N SER A 124 -12.38 -23.25 15.45
CA SER A 124 -11.50 -22.08 15.56
C SER A 124 -11.22 -21.45 14.20
N SER A 125 -12.28 -21.02 13.50
CA SER A 125 -12.15 -20.03 12.44
C SER A 125 -11.60 -18.76 13.09
N PHE A 126 -10.33 -18.44 12.83
CA PHE A 126 -9.73 -17.17 13.25
C PHE A 126 -10.68 -16.03 12.90
N SER A 127 -11.08 -15.22 13.89
CA SER A 127 -12.12 -14.21 13.68
C SER A 127 -11.66 -13.22 12.61
N ASN A 128 -12.37 -13.17 11.48
CA ASN A 128 -12.16 -12.16 10.45
C ASN A 128 -12.50 -10.78 11.03
N LEU A 129 -11.49 -9.96 11.26
CA LEU A 129 -11.63 -8.66 11.92
C LEU A 129 -12.41 -7.67 11.05
N PHE A 130 -12.30 -7.79 9.73
CA PHE A 130 -13.06 -6.94 8.80
C PHE A 130 -14.55 -7.23 8.89
N GLU A 131 -14.96 -8.49 9.02
CA GLU A 131 -16.37 -8.85 9.17
C GLU A 131 -16.88 -8.61 10.59
N LYS A 132 -16.04 -8.91 11.59
CA LYS A 132 -16.35 -8.73 13.02
C LYS A 132 -16.66 -7.27 13.35
N PHE A 133 -15.84 -6.35 12.85
CA PHE A 133 -15.95 -4.91 13.14
C PHE A 133 -16.45 -4.09 11.96
N ASP A 134 -16.86 -4.76 10.88
CA ASP A 134 -17.45 -4.15 9.68
C ASP A 134 -16.57 -3.05 9.07
N PHE A 135 -15.28 -3.36 8.97
CA PHE A 135 -14.30 -2.46 8.35
C PHE A 135 -14.51 -2.39 6.84
N ASN A 136 -14.38 -1.19 6.29
CA ASN A 136 -14.37 -1.00 4.85
C ASN A 136 -13.20 -1.78 4.23
N LYS A 137 -13.51 -2.70 3.31
CA LYS A 137 -12.53 -3.53 2.59
C LYS A 137 -11.94 -2.81 1.37
N SER A 138 -12.61 -1.75 0.90
CA SER A 138 -12.24 -0.93 -0.26
C SER A 138 -12.21 0.57 0.09
N PRO A 139 -11.44 0.99 1.11
CA PRO A 139 -11.28 2.40 1.43
C PRO A 139 -10.50 3.08 0.31
N TYR A 140 -11.07 4.13 -0.29
CA TYR A 140 -10.34 4.91 -1.31
C TYR A 140 -9.21 5.70 -0.65
N SER A 141 -9.47 6.33 0.50
CA SER A 141 -8.52 7.29 1.08
C SER A 141 -7.37 6.67 1.84
N GLU A 142 -6.18 7.28 1.75
CA GLU A 142 -5.00 6.92 2.55
C GLU A 142 -5.23 7.11 4.05
N ASN A 143 -5.96 8.17 4.42
CA ASN A 143 -6.29 8.44 5.82
C ASN A 143 -7.22 7.36 6.38
N GLU A 144 -8.24 6.96 5.62
CA GLU A 144 -9.15 5.89 6.01
C GLU A 144 -8.43 4.55 6.15
N LYS A 145 -7.54 4.21 5.20
CA LYS A 145 -6.66 3.04 5.31
C LYS A 145 -5.84 3.07 6.60
N GLN A 146 -5.22 4.20 6.91
CA GLN A 146 -4.41 4.36 8.13
C GLN A 146 -5.24 4.17 9.41
N GLU A 147 -6.45 4.72 9.45
CA GLU A 147 -7.36 4.53 10.58
C GLU A 147 -7.76 3.06 10.76
N ILE A 148 -8.09 2.36 9.67
CA ILE A 148 -8.45 0.94 9.73
C ILE A 148 -7.24 0.09 10.17
N ILE A 149 -6.03 0.39 9.68
CA ILE A 149 -4.80 -0.28 10.13
C ILE A 149 -4.62 -0.14 11.64
N LEU A 150 -4.80 1.08 12.18
CA LEU A 150 -4.69 1.31 13.62
C LEU A 150 -5.76 0.51 14.40
N LYS A 151 -7.02 0.57 13.97
CA LYS A 151 -8.13 -0.18 14.57
C LYS A 151 -7.90 -1.68 14.50
N TYR A 152 -7.35 -2.19 13.40
CA TYR A 152 -7.04 -3.60 13.22
C TYR A 152 -6.07 -4.11 14.29
N PHE A 153 -4.98 -3.37 14.55
CA PHE A 153 -4.03 -3.74 15.60
C PHE A 153 -4.58 -3.50 17.01
N ASP A 154 -5.38 -2.44 17.23
CA ASP A 154 -5.96 -2.17 18.53
C ASP A 154 -6.99 -3.23 18.94
N LEU A 155 -7.91 -3.58 18.05
CA LEU A 155 -9.05 -4.46 18.33
C LEU A 155 -8.76 -5.96 18.22
N ALA A 156 -7.68 -6.34 17.55
CA ALA A 156 -7.25 -7.73 17.50
C ALA A 156 -6.95 -8.26 18.92
N ILE A 157 -7.52 -9.40 19.29
CA ILE A 157 -7.27 -9.99 20.61
C ILE A 157 -6.01 -10.85 20.50
N ALA A 158 -4.90 -10.36 21.06
CA ALA A 158 -3.61 -11.03 21.13
C ALA A 158 -2.75 -10.35 22.19
N LYS A 159 -1.85 -11.09 22.83
CA LYS A 159 -0.95 -10.53 23.85
C LYS A 159 -0.19 -9.33 23.29
N LYS A 160 -0.08 -8.30 24.11
CA LYS A 160 0.60 -7.06 23.76
C LYS A 160 2.03 -7.31 23.27
N GLU A 161 2.77 -8.17 23.94
CA GLU A 161 4.16 -8.51 23.60
C GLU A 161 4.28 -9.19 22.24
N ASP A 162 3.32 -10.07 21.90
CA ASP A 162 3.25 -10.73 20.60
C ASP A 162 2.98 -9.69 19.49
N LYS A 163 2.04 -8.77 19.71
CA LYS A 163 1.76 -7.67 18.76
C LYS A 163 2.98 -6.76 18.55
N ILE A 164 3.68 -6.41 19.63
CA ILE A 164 4.92 -5.60 19.56
C ILE A 164 5.98 -6.35 18.74
N SER A 165 6.14 -7.64 18.97
CA SER A 165 7.08 -8.48 18.23
C SER A 165 6.73 -8.54 16.74
N LEU A 166 5.45 -8.67 16.40
CA LEU A 166 4.96 -8.62 15.02
C LEU A 166 5.26 -7.28 14.37
N ILE A 167 4.95 -6.18 15.06
CA ILE A 167 5.24 -4.83 14.58
C ILE A 167 6.74 -4.64 14.33
N ASN A 168 7.61 -5.14 15.21
CA ASN A 168 9.05 -5.04 15.03
C ASN A 168 9.56 -5.87 13.85
N ASN A 169 9.01 -7.07 13.64
CA ASN A 169 9.33 -7.88 12.47
C ASN A 169 8.87 -7.18 11.18
N MET A 170 7.64 -6.66 11.15
CA MET A 170 7.12 -5.89 10.03
C MET A 170 7.95 -4.63 9.75
N LYS A 171 8.45 -3.92 10.77
CA LYS A 171 9.39 -2.80 10.63
C LYS A 171 10.69 -3.23 9.95
N SER A 172 11.26 -4.37 10.34
CA SER A 172 12.47 -4.92 9.71
C SER A 172 12.24 -5.26 8.23
N CYS A 173 11.13 -5.93 7.92
CA CYS A 173 10.73 -6.18 6.52
C CYS A 173 10.54 -4.88 5.75
N TRP A 174 9.86 -3.90 6.34
CA TRP A 174 9.64 -2.59 5.73
C TRP A 174 10.94 -1.85 5.47
N ASN A 175 11.91 -1.88 6.38
CA ASN A 175 13.22 -1.27 6.17
C ASN A 175 13.94 -1.88 4.96
N TYR A 176 13.83 -3.20 4.78
CA TYR A 176 14.34 -3.86 3.58
C TYR A 176 13.62 -3.38 2.31
N VAL A 177 12.29 -3.39 2.31
CA VAL A 177 11.45 -2.99 1.16
C VAL A 177 11.69 -1.52 0.78
N LYS A 178 11.64 -0.61 1.75
CA LYS A 178 11.86 0.83 1.57
C LYS A 178 13.22 1.13 0.93
N ASN A 179 14.26 0.42 1.37
CA ASN A 179 15.63 0.66 0.90
C ASN A 179 15.97 -0.08 -0.40
N PHE A 180 15.09 -0.95 -0.90
CA PHE A 180 15.34 -1.74 -2.09
C PHE A 180 15.41 -0.89 -3.37
N GLU A 181 14.43 0.00 -3.56
CA GLU A 181 14.34 0.92 -4.70
C GLU A 181 13.57 2.17 -4.27
N SER A 182 14.07 3.34 -4.67
CA SER A 182 13.48 4.65 -4.36
C SER A 182 12.50 5.15 -5.43
N PHE A 183 12.48 4.53 -6.61
CA PHE A 183 11.59 4.84 -7.73
C PHE A 183 11.67 6.28 -8.24
N THR A 184 12.80 6.95 -8.01
CA THR A 184 13.03 8.35 -8.44
C THR A 184 13.08 8.54 -9.96
N TRP A 185 13.15 7.45 -10.72
CA TRP A 185 13.14 7.46 -12.19
C TRP A 185 11.72 7.56 -12.78
N ILE A 186 10.68 7.37 -11.97
CA ILE A 186 9.28 7.57 -12.35
C ILE A 186 8.86 8.96 -11.90
N ASN A 187 8.38 9.77 -12.84
CA ASN A 187 7.73 11.03 -12.52
C ASN A 187 6.31 10.75 -12.00
N ASN A 188 6.03 11.19 -10.77
CA ASN A 188 4.73 11.01 -10.13
C ASN A 188 3.59 11.81 -10.80
N GLU A 189 3.93 12.80 -11.61
CA GLU A 189 2.98 13.61 -12.40
C GLU A 189 2.78 13.08 -13.83
N ASP A 190 3.62 12.14 -14.29
CA ASP A 190 3.53 11.57 -15.63
C ASP A 190 2.67 10.30 -15.60
N GLU A 191 1.36 10.50 -15.69
CA GLU A 191 0.38 9.40 -15.66
C GLU A 191 0.61 8.37 -16.77
N GLN A 192 1.09 8.80 -17.94
CA GLN A 192 1.38 7.88 -19.05
C GLN A 192 2.58 6.99 -18.74
N GLN A 193 3.65 7.54 -18.15
CA GLN A 193 4.78 6.75 -17.66
C GLN A 193 4.33 5.74 -16.61
N ILE A 194 3.49 6.16 -15.67
CA ILE A 194 3.03 5.34 -14.56
C ILE A 194 2.18 4.17 -15.07
N ILE A 195 1.18 4.44 -15.92
CA ILE A 195 0.32 3.39 -16.50
C ILE A 195 1.18 2.39 -17.27
N TRP A 196 2.10 2.88 -18.12
CA TRP A 196 3.02 2.01 -18.85
C TRP A 196 3.88 1.14 -17.91
N ALA A 197 4.34 1.70 -16.79
CA ALA A 197 5.14 0.95 -15.82
C ALA A 197 4.33 -0.13 -15.10
N ILE A 198 3.06 0.15 -14.78
CA ILE A 198 2.11 -0.83 -14.21
C ILE A 198 1.90 -1.98 -15.20
N ASP A 199 1.57 -1.66 -16.45
CA ASP A 199 1.33 -2.67 -17.49
C ASP A 199 2.58 -3.53 -17.71
N TYR A 200 3.75 -2.90 -17.80
CA TYR A 200 5.02 -3.61 -17.94
C TYR A 200 5.29 -4.56 -16.76
N LEU A 201 5.03 -4.13 -15.52
CA LEU A 201 5.16 -4.99 -14.35
C LEU A 201 4.20 -6.18 -14.44
N LEU A 202 2.92 -5.95 -14.70
CA LEU A 202 1.90 -6.99 -14.78
C LEU A 202 2.19 -8.01 -15.88
N GLU A 203 2.65 -7.57 -17.04
CA GLU A 203 3.10 -8.45 -18.11
C GLU A 203 4.31 -9.28 -17.67
N TYR A 204 5.30 -8.64 -17.05
CA TYR A 204 6.52 -9.31 -16.62
C TYR A 204 6.22 -10.39 -15.57
N THR A 205 5.39 -10.09 -14.58
CA THR A 205 5.07 -11.07 -13.54
C THR A 205 4.20 -12.20 -14.09
N ASN A 206 3.25 -11.90 -14.99
CA ASN A 206 2.42 -12.91 -15.66
C ASN A 206 3.27 -13.90 -16.48
N LYS A 207 4.20 -13.39 -17.30
CA LYS A 207 5.12 -14.21 -18.10
C LYS A 207 6.00 -15.14 -17.25
N ASN A 208 6.27 -14.73 -16.01
CA ASN A 208 7.07 -15.51 -15.05
C ASN A 208 6.21 -16.35 -14.08
N GLY A 209 4.92 -16.55 -14.36
CA GLY A 209 4.02 -17.39 -13.56
C GLY A 209 3.61 -16.80 -12.20
N GLN A 210 3.86 -15.51 -11.98
CA GLN A 210 3.57 -14.81 -10.72
C GLN A 210 2.43 -13.81 -10.95
N ASN A 211 1.20 -14.30 -10.93
CA ASN A 211 0.02 -13.48 -11.16
C ASN A 211 -0.26 -12.60 -9.93
N ILE A 212 0.09 -11.31 -10.01
CA ILE A 212 -0.22 -10.31 -8.98
C ILE A 212 -1.51 -9.52 -9.28
N TYR A 213 -2.31 -9.93 -10.27
CA TYR A 213 -3.56 -9.24 -10.65
C TYR A 213 -4.59 -9.28 -9.52
N ILE A 214 -4.51 -10.26 -8.61
CA ILE A 214 -5.34 -10.34 -7.39
C ILE A 214 -5.26 -9.07 -6.53
N HIS A 215 -4.19 -8.29 -6.68
CA HIS A 215 -3.96 -7.07 -5.92
C HIS A 215 -4.44 -5.79 -6.63
N GLN A 216 -5.00 -5.89 -7.84
CA GLN A 216 -5.60 -4.76 -8.56
C GLN A 216 -6.92 -4.28 -7.96
N GLN A 217 -7.56 -5.12 -7.14
CA GLN A 217 -8.82 -4.80 -6.45
C GLN A 217 -8.64 -3.80 -5.30
N ILE A 218 -7.41 -3.44 -4.94
CA ILE A 218 -7.12 -2.42 -3.95
C ILE A 218 -7.24 -1.05 -4.63
N ASP A 219 -8.00 -0.15 -4.01
CA ASP A 219 -8.16 1.23 -4.47
C ASP A 219 -6.98 2.12 -4.06
N PHE A 220 -6.55 2.99 -4.97
CA PHE A 220 -5.45 3.92 -4.79
C PHE A 220 -5.88 5.34 -5.14
N GLU A 221 -5.47 6.31 -4.32
CA GLU A 221 -5.60 7.74 -4.67
C GLU A 221 -4.64 8.12 -5.82
N SER A 222 -3.55 7.36 -5.99
CA SER A 222 -2.52 7.62 -7.00
C SER A 222 -2.04 6.33 -7.67
N ASN A 223 -2.06 6.33 -9.01
CA ASN A 223 -1.47 5.26 -9.81
C ASN A 223 0.04 5.10 -9.54
N TYR A 224 0.74 6.17 -9.13
CA TYR A 224 2.15 6.09 -8.74
C TYR A 224 2.33 5.12 -7.56
N TYR A 225 1.52 5.27 -6.52
CA TYR A 225 1.56 4.36 -5.37
C TYR A 225 1.04 2.97 -5.70
N LYS A 226 0.12 2.82 -6.67
CA LYS A 226 -0.30 1.52 -7.19
C LYS A 226 0.88 0.74 -7.78
N PHE A 227 1.69 1.39 -8.63
CA PHE A 227 2.89 0.76 -9.18
C PHE A 227 3.86 0.31 -8.08
N ILE A 228 4.20 1.22 -7.16
CA ILE A 228 5.14 0.92 -6.08
C ILE A 228 4.62 -0.21 -5.20
N PHE A 229 3.34 -0.16 -4.84
CA PHE A 229 2.68 -1.19 -4.06
C PHE A 229 2.81 -2.56 -4.74
N LEU A 230 2.40 -2.66 -6.01
CA LEU A 230 2.47 -3.91 -6.77
C LEU A 230 3.89 -4.48 -6.80
N PHE A 231 4.91 -3.63 -6.95
CA PHE A 231 6.29 -4.07 -6.89
C PHE A 231 6.71 -4.52 -5.48
N ASP A 232 6.31 -3.80 -4.44
CA ASP A 232 6.70 -4.09 -3.06
C ASP A 232 6.12 -5.43 -2.58
N ILE A 233 4.82 -5.69 -2.84
CA ILE A 233 4.13 -6.91 -2.45
C ILE A 233 4.40 -8.11 -3.36
N TRP A 234 5.01 -7.90 -4.53
CA TRP A 234 5.41 -8.96 -5.44
C TRP A 234 6.42 -9.90 -4.77
N SER A 235 6.02 -11.16 -4.55
CA SER A 235 6.82 -12.16 -3.83
C SER A 235 7.87 -12.85 -4.73
N ALA A 236 8.81 -12.08 -5.26
CA ALA A 236 9.94 -12.58 -6.05
C ALA A 236 11.27 -12.50 -5.30
N HIS A 237 12.24 -13.32 -5.72
CA HIS A 237 13.60 -13.25 -5.20
C HIS A 237 14.20 -11.86 -5.43
N PRO A 238 15.02 -11.32 -4.49
CA PRO A 238 15.64 -10.00 -4.61
C PRO A 238 16.36 -9.77 -5.94
N ASP A 239 17.07 -10.77 -6.45
CA ASP A 239 17.80 -10.63 -7.71
C ASP A 239 16.87 -10.58 -8.93
N THR A 240 15.73 -11.27 -8.89
CA THR A 240 14.67 -11.13 -9.91
C THR A 240 14.10 -9.71 -9.89
N LYS A 241 13.86 -9.14 -8.70
CA LYS A 241 13.42 -7.75 -8.56
C LYS A 241 14.47 -6.75 -9.08
N LYS A 242 15.76 -6.96 -8.77
CA LYS A 242 16.85 -6.11 -9.30
C LYS A 242 16.92 -6.18 -10.83
N PHE A 243 16.86 -7.38 -11.39
CA PHE A 243 16.87 -7.58 -12.83
C PHE A 243 15.66 -6.93 -13.51
N PHE A 244 14.48 -7.04 -12.88
CA PHE A 244 13.28 -6.34 -13.34
C PHE A 244 13.50 -4.82 -13.38
N ILE A 245 14.01 -4.22 -12.31
CA ILE A 245 14.28 -2.77 -12.23
C ILE A 245 15.24 -2.32 -13.33
N GLN A 246 16.32 -3.07 -13.59
CA GLN A 246 17.23 -2.78 -14.69
C GLN A 246 16.53 -2.87 -16.05
N SER A 247 15.70 -3.90 -16.23
CA SER A 247 14.97 -4.15 -17.47
C SER A 247 13.93 -3.07 -17.75
N ILE A 248 13.11 -2.69 -16.78
CA ILE A 248 12.07 -1.66 -16.95
C ILE A 248 12.69 -0.26 -17.21
N LYS A 249 13.76 0.11 -16.49
CA LYS A 249 14.48 1.38 -16.72
C LYS A 249 15.07 1.44 -18.14
N LYS A 250 15.65 0.34 -18.62
CA LYS A 250 16.17 0.22 -19.98
C LYS A 250 15.04 0.29 -21.02
N ALA A 251 13.96 -0.46 -20.81
CA ALA A 251 12.80 -0.49 -21.71
C ALA A 251 12.15 0.89 -21.82
N TYR A 252 12.00 1.61 -20.71
CA TYR A 252 11.46 2.96 -20.70
C TYR A 252 12.36 3.94 -21.43
N SER A 253 13.68 3.88 -21.21
CA SER A 253 14.64 4.74 -21.93
C SER A 253 14.56 4.53 -23.44
N GLN A 254 14.42 3.28 -23.88
CA GLN A 254 14.23 2.96 -25.30
C GLN A 254 12.88 3.43 -25.83
N LYS A 255 11.80 3.28 -25.04
CA LYS A 255 10.47 3.82 -25.38
C LYS A 255 10.55 5.33 -25.58
N LYS A 256 11.11 6.07 -24.63
CA LYS A 256 11.31 7.52 -24.73
C LYS A 256 12.13 7.92 -25.95
N PHE A 257 13.15 7.14 -26.31
CA PHE A 257 13.90 7.36 -27.55
C PHE A 257 13.00 7.16 -28.78
N ARG A 258 12.26 6.04 -28.86
CA ARG A 258 11.33 5.76 -29.97
C ARG A 258 10.25 6.82 -30.11
N ASP A 259 9.66 7.26 -29.00
CA ASP A 259 8.61 8.28 -28.97
C ASP A 259 9.14 9.63 -29.51
N LYS A 260 10.41 9.97 -29.28
CA LYS A 260 11.08 11.15 -29.89
C LYS A 260 11.37 11.01 -31.38
N GLN A 261 11.37 9.79 -31.92
CA GLN A 261 11.60 9.52 -33.34
C GLN A 261 10.29 9.41 -34.13
N VAL A 262 9.12 9.55 -33.50
CA VAL A 262 7.85 9.59 -34.23
C VAL A 262 7.88 10.76 -35.22
N GLY A 263 7.66 10.47 -36.51
CA GLY A 263 7.80 11.44 -37.61
C GLY A 263 9.21 11.59 -38.19
N LYS A 264 10.24 10.98 -37.58
CA LYS A 264 11.62 10.97 -38.05
C LYS A 264 11.99 9.58 -38.56
N LYS A 265 12.49 9.49 -39.79
CA LYS A 265 13.03 8.24 -40.34
C LYS A 265 14.54 8.34 -40.45
N GLN A 266 15.24 7.32 -39.95
CA GLN A 266 16.68 7.21 -40.17
C GLN A 266 16.92 6.90 -41.65
N CYS A 267 17.62 7.79 -42.35
CA CYS A 267 18.09 7.56 -43.71
C CYS A 267 19.57 7.20 -43.66
N SER A 268 19.94 6.03 -44.19
CA SER A 268 21.33 5.63 -44.40
C SER A 268 21.65 5.74 -45.89
N PHE A 269 22.72 6.44 -46.22
CA PHE A 269 23.20 6.58 -47.59
C PHE A 269 24.73 6.62 -47.58
N ASN A 270 25.32 6.03 -48.62
CA ASN A 270 26.76 6.04 -48.79
C ASN A 270 27.20 7.40 -49.32
N LEU A 271 28.05 8.09 -48.58
CA LEU A 271 28.72 9.31 -49.02
C LEU A 271 30.20 9.02 -49.27
N SER A 272 30.81 9.80 -50.16
CA SER A 272 32.27 9.80 -50.29
C SER A 272 32.92 10.22 -48.96
N GLN A 273 34.10 9.68 -48.65
CA GLN A 273 34.84 10.08 -47.44
C GLN A 273 35.06 11.59 -47.37
N LYS A 274 35.32 12.23 -48.53
CA LYS A 274 35.45 13.69 -48.65
C LYS A 274 34.18 14.41 -48.20
N SER A 275 33.01 13.98 -48.67
CA SER A 275 31.72 14.57 -48.29
C SER A 275 31.40 14.38 -46.81
N ILE A 276 31.76 13.22 -46.23
CA ILE A 276 31.60 12.96 -44.78
C ILE A 276 32.45 13.95 -43.97
N ASN A 277 33.70 14.17 -44.37
CA ASN A 277 34.60 15.10 -43.69
C ASN A 277 34.11 16.55 -43.82
N GLN A 278 33.64 16.96 -44.99
CA GLN A 278 33.05 18.30 -45.21
C GLN A 278 31.78 18.51 -44.37
N LEU A 279 30.90 17.51 -44.29
CA LEU A 279 29.70 17.58 -43.46
C LEU A 279 30.04 17.67 -41.97
N ALA A 280 31.11 16.99 -41.53
CA ALA A 280 31.61 17.12 -40.15
C ALA A 280 32.15 18.52 -39.85
N LEU A 281 32.95 19.09 -40.75
CA LEU A 281 33.44 20.48 -40.63
C LEU A 281 32.30 21.50 -40.58
N LEU A 282 31.27 21.33 -41.43
CA LEU A 282 30.11 22.22 -41.44
C LEU A 282 29.32 22.12 -40.12
N ALA A 283 29.13 20.91 -39.59
CA ALA A 283 28.45 20.69 -38.32
C ALA A 283 29.19 21.35 -37.15
N GLU A 284 30.53 21.24 -37.13
CA GLU A 284 31.38 21.86 -36.12
C GLU A 284 31.34 23.39 -36.23
N PHE A 285 31.49 23.93 -37.45
CA PHE A 285 31.50 25.37 -37.69
C PHE A 285 30.16 26.04 -37.34
N GLN A 286 29.03 25.37 -37.62
CA GLN A 286 27.69 25.91 -37.36
C GLN A 286 27.14 25.55 -35.97
N GLY A 287 27.81 24.67 -35.22
CA GLY A 287 27.36 24.20 -33.91
C GLY A 287 26.05 23.39 -33.95
N VAL A 288 25.67 22.84 -35.10
CA VAL A 288 24.43 22.08 -35.29
C VAL A 288 24.73 20.64 -35.74
N PRO A 289 23.89 19.66 -35.37
CA PRO A 289 24.13 18.28 -35.75
C PRO A 289 23.95 18.05 -37.26
N LYS A 290 24.69 17.09 -37.82
CA LYS A 290 24.80 16.82 -39.26
C LYS A 290 23.45 16.63 -39.97
N ASN A 291 22.49 16.00 -39.31
CA ASN A 291 21.13 15.81 -39.84
C ASN A 291 20.40 17.13 -40.06
N HIS A 292 20.59 18.13 -39.18
CA HIS A 292 19.99 19.45 -39.34
C HIS A 292 20.53 20.17 -40.59
N ILE A 293 21.84 20.04 -40.86
CA ILE A 293 22.44 20.60 -42.08
C ILE A 293 21.85 19.94 -43.33
N LEU A 294 21.74 18.61 -43.31
CA LEU A 294 21.16 17.86 -44.43
C LEU A 294 19.70 18.25 -44.68
N GLU A 295 18.87 18.31 -43.63
CA GLU A 295 17.47 18.74 -43.74
C GLU A 295 17.37 20.16 -44.30
N SER A 296 18.22 21.10 -43.83
CA SER A 296 18.27 22.47 -44.34
C SER A 296 18.66 22.53 -45.82
N LEU A 297 19.70 21.79 -46.22
CA LEU A 297 20.12 21.71 -47.63
C LEU A 297 19.02 21.13 -48.53
N ILE A 298 18.33 20.09 -48.07
CA ILE A 298 17.21 19.48 -48.81
C ILE A 298 16.05 20.49 -48.94
N ASN A 299 15.65 21.12 -47.84
CA ASN A 299 14.54 22.07 -47.82
C ASN A 299 14.84 23.29 -48.71
N ASN A 300 16.04 23.86 -48.61
CA ASN A 300 16.47 24.97 -49.46
C ASN A 300 16.43 24.57 -50.94
N LYS A 301 16.88 23.34 -51.27
CA LYS A 301 16.88 22.89 -52.65
C LYS A 301 15.46 22.66 -53.19
N ILE A 302 14.54 22.15 -52.38
CA ILE A 302 13.13 22.01 -52.75
C ILE A 302 12.51 23.39 -53.01
N LEU A 303 12.79 24.37 -52.15
CA LEU A 303 12.32 25.76 -52.32
C LEU A 303 12.85 26.40 -53.61
N GLU A 304 14.14 26.24 -53.90
CA GLU A 304 14.75 26.72 -55.16
C GLU A 304 14.08 26.12 -56.40
N LEU A 305 13.69 24.85 -56.33
CA LEU A 305 13.10 24.12 -57.44
C LEU A 305 11.58 24.35 -57.58
N GLY A 306 10.95 25.09 -56.66
CA GLY A 306 9.52 25.38 -56.68
C GLY A 306 8.63 24.14 -56.54
N VAL A 307 9.17 23.03 -56.04
CA VAL A 307 8.41 21.80 -55.81
C VAL A 307 7.60 21.98 -54.54
N LYS A 308 6.26 21.99 -54.66
CA LYS A 308 5.33 22.03 -53.52
C LYS A 308 5.06 20.65 -52.96
#